data_AF-A0A920RD46-F1
#
_entry.id   AF-A0A920RD46-F1
#
_cell.length_a   1.000
_cell.length_b   1.000
_cell.length_c   1.000
_cell.angle_alpha   90.00
_cell.angle_beta   90.00
_cell.angle_gamma   90.00
#
_symmetry.space_group_name_H-M   'P 1'
#
loop_
_entity.id
_entity.type
_entity.pdbx_description
1 polymer ?
#
loop_
_entity_poly.entity_id
_entity_poly.type
_entity_poly.pdbx_seq_one_letter_code
_entity_poly.pdbx_strand_id
1 'polypeptide(L)'
;MGSSLSGINVLVTRPDPQHLTFCSAIKDLKGNAIHFPLIKVEAIDNDEKTKVVNSKIQNLDNFNILIFISTNAVQFGAERINNYWPQFPVGIDVIAVGPSTARKVCSELSCPVIHSELGASSEDLLELNELKEIEDKKIAIFRGDGGRELISRILNGKKSSS
;
A
#
# COMPACT_ATOMS: atom_id res chain seq x y z
N MET A 1 1.16 -2.55 32.72
CA MET A 1 2.58 -2.81 33.02
C MET A 1 3.09 -3.74 31.94
N GLY A 2 3.96 -3.27 31.04
CA GLY A 2 4.57 -4.13 30.03
C GLY A 2 5.66 -4.98 30.66
N SER A 3 5.62 -6.28 30.44
CA SER A 3 6.64 -7.23 30.90
C SER A 3 8.01 -6.86 30.33
N SER A 4 9.05 -6.88 31.16
CA SER A 4 10.45 -6.68 30.73
C SER A 4 10.88 -7.78 29.75
N LEU A 5 11.55 -7.41 28.66
CA LEU A 5 12.20 -8.30 27.69
C LEU A 5 13.69 -8.53 28.00
N SER A 6 14.12 -8.25 29.22
CA SER A 6 15.52 -8.41 29.64
C SER A 6 16.03 -9.85 29.41
N GLY A 7 17.19 -9.98 28.77
CA GLY A 7 17.79 -11.27 28.43
C GLY A 7 17.24 -11.93 27.16
N ILE A 8 16.22 -11.34 26.52
CA ILE A 8 15.63 -11.87 25.29
C ILE A 8 16.30 -11.21 24.08
N ASN A 9 16.77 -12.05 23.14
CA ASN A 9 17.22 -11.63 21.83
C ASN A 9 16.08 -11.81 20.82
N VAL A 10 15.68 -10.73 20.14
CA VAL A 10 14.60 -10.72 19.16
C VAL A 10 15.19 -10.47 17.77
N LEU A 11 15.07 -11.46 16.89
CA LEU A 11 15.45 -11.32 15.48
C LEU A 11 14.34 -10.59 14.72
N VAL A 12 14.62 -9.38 14.24
CA VAL A 12 13.69 -8.57 13.46
C VAL A 12 14.01 -8.73 11.97
N THR A 13 13.14 -9.42 11.24
CA THR A 13 13.33 -9.74 9.81
C THR A 13 12.60 -8.80 8.85
N ARG A 14 11.96 -7.75 9.37
CA ARG A 14 11.17 -6.79 8.58
C ARG A 14 12.07 -5.89 7.70
N PRO A 15 11.62 -5.53 6.48
CA PRO A 15 12.34 -4.61 5.59
C PRO A 15 12.49 -3.20 6.17
N ASP A 16 13.51 -2.48 5.72
CA ASP A 16 13.68 -1.06 5.98
C ASP A 16 12.54 -0.21 5.40
N PRO A 17 12.16 0.94 6.00
CA PRO A 17 12.61 1.50 7.28
C PRO A 17 11.71 1.12 8.49
N GLN A 18 10.73 0.23 8.29
CA GLN A 18 9.71 -0.12 9.32
C GLN A 18 10.28 -0.80 10.57
N HIS A 19 11.54 -1.21 10.54
CA HIS A 19 12.20 -1.85 11.67
C HIS A 19 12.53 -0.87 12.81
N LEU A 20 12.76 0.42 12.53
CA LEU A 20 13.31 1.36 13.53
C LEU A 20 12.40 1.51 14.76
N THR A 21 11.12 1.77 14.53
CA THR A 21 10.13 1.92 15.63
C THR A 21 9.96 0.62 16.40
N PHE A 22 10.00 -0.53 15.71
CA PHE A 22 9.84 -1.84 16.33
C PHE A 22 11.07 -2.25 17.16
N CYS A 23 12.27 -2.03 16.62
CA CYS A 23 13.53 -2.21 17.33
C CYS A 23 13.64 -1.27 18.54
N SER A 24 13.16 -0.03 18.42
CA SER A 24 13.11 0.93 19.55
C SER A 24 12.20 0.41 20.65
N ALA A 25 10.98 -0.01 20.32
CA ALA A 25 10.03 -0.55 21.30
C ALA A 25 10.58 -1.80 22.04
N ILE A 26 11.34 -2.66 21.35
CA ILE A 26 12.00 -3.82 21.97
C ILE A 26 13.09 -3.36 22.96
N LYS A 27 13.89 -2.36 22.59
CA LYS A 27 14.96 -1.80 23.44
C LYS A 27 14.37 -1.07 24.65
N ASP A 28 13.26 -0.35 24.49
CA ASP A 28 12.57 0.35 25.57
C ASP A 28 12.06 -0.64 26.64
N LEU A 29 11.77 -1.88 26.24
CA LEU A 29 11.44 -2.99 27.12
C LEU A 29 12.66 -3.78 27.64
N LYS A 30 13.89 -3.26 27.47
CA LYS A 30 15.18 -3.90 27.84
C LYS A 30 15.54 -5.17 27.07
N GLY A 31 14.90 -5.41 25.92
CA GLY A 31 15.25 -6.51 25.01
C GLY A 31 16.35 -6.13 24.01
N ASN A 32 17.03 -7.13 23.47
CA ASN A 32 18.04 -6.94 22.43
C ASN A 32 17.42 -7.21 21.05
N ALA A 33 17.23 -6.17 20.25
CA ALA A 33 16.77 -6.30 18.87
C ALA A 33 17.95 -6.51 17.91
N ILE A 34 17.99 -7.66 17.23
CA ILE A 34 18.95 -7.97 16.16
C ILE A 34 18.19 -7.80 14.83
N HIS A 35 18.52 -6.76 14.07
CA HIS A 35 17.90 -6.52 12.77
C HIS A 35 18.62 -7.32 11.70
N PHE A 36 17.88 -8.15 10.98
CA PHE A 36 18.37 -8.97 9.87
C PHE A 36 17.28 -9.07 8.80
N PRO A 37 17.12 -8.03 7.95
CA PRO A 37 16.06 -8.00 6.95
C PRO A 37 16.27 -9.12 5.93
N LEU A 38 15.26 -9.99 5.79
CA LEU A 38 15.31 -11.11 4.84
C LEU A 38 14.72 -10.76 3.47
N ILE A 39 14.08 -9.59 3.36
CA ILE A 39 13.41 -9.11 2.16
C ILE A 39 13.78 -7.64 1.97
N LYS A 40 14.32 -7.30 0.81
CA LYS A 40 14.55 -5.92 0.39
C LYS A 40 13.39 -5.49 -0.51
N VAL A 41 12.83 -4.31 -0.24
CA VAL A 41 11.80 -3.73 -1.11
C VAL A 41 12.49 -2.70 -1.98
N GLU A 42 12.64 -3.02 -3.26
CA GLU A 42 13.27 -2.15 -4.24
C GLU A 42 12.24 -1.66 -5.26
N ALA A 43 12.52 -0.52 -5.86
CA ALA A 43 11.76 -0.06 -7.01
C ALA A 43 11.89 -1.07 -8.16
N ILE A 44 10.86 -1.17 -8.99
CA ILE A 44 10.94 -1.97 -10.22
C ILE A 44 12.00 -1.32 -11.12
N ASP A 45 13.11 -2.02 -11.33
CA ASP A 45 14.26 -1.58 -12.13
C ASP A 45 14.47 -2.46 -13.37
N ASN A 46 13.36 -2.76 -14.04
CA ASN A 46 13.36 -3.41 -15.35
C ASN A 46 12.75 -2.44 -16.36
N ASP A 47 13.55 -2.00 -17.33
CA ASP A 47 13.19 -0.97 -18.31
C ASP A 47 11.81 -1.16 -18.94
N GLU A 48 11.46 -2.39 -19.34
CA GLU A 48 10.18 -2.65 -20.00
C GLU A 48 9.00 -2.57 -19.02
N LYS A 49 9.13 -3.14 -17.82
CA LYS A 49 8.09 -3.01 -16.77
C LYS A 49 7.93 -1.56 -16.32
N THR A 50 9.04 -0.83 -16.20
CA THR A 50 9.06 0.58 -15.83
C THR A 50 8.37 1.46 -16.87
N LYS A 51 8.59 1.23 -18.18
CA LYS A 51 7.87 1.94 -19.25
C LYS A 51 6.36 1.75 -19.14
N VAL A 52 5.89 0.50 -18.98
CA VAL A 52 4.46 0.20 -18.85
C VAL A 52 3.84 0.90 -17.64
N VAL A 53 4.52 0.86 -16.49
CA VAL A 53 4.06 1.56 -15.27
C VAL A 53 4.00 3.07 -15.51
N ASN A 54 5.04 3.66 -16.09
CA ASN A 54 5.09 5.10 -16.34
C ASN A 54 4.01 5.53 -17.33
N SER A 55 3.74 4.78 -18.40
CA SER A 55 2.65 5.07 -19.32
C SER A 55 1.27 5.01 -18.64
N LYS A 56 1.06 4.08 -17.71
CA LYS A 56 -0.20 4.03 -16.91
C LYS A 56 -0.31 5.23 -15.97
N ILE A 57 0.80 5.63 -15.33
CA ILE A 57 0.82 6.79 -14.43
C ILE A 57 0.63 8.09 -15.21
N GLN A 58 1.18 8.23 -16.41
CA GLN A 58 0.93 9.42 -17.26
C GLN A 58 -0.54 9.59 -17.63
N ASN A 59 -1.29 8.49 -17.66
CA ASN A 59 -2.72 8.45 -17.98
C ASN A 59 -3.55 8.15 -16.73
N LEU A 60 -3.16 8.70 -15.57
CA LEU A 60 -3.80 8.39 -14.29
C LEU A 60 -5.27 8.80 -14.26
N ASP A 61 -5.61 9.88 -14.96
CA ASP A 61 -6.95 10.42 -15.18
C ASP A 61 -7.90 9.47 -15.94
N ASN A 62 -7.35 8.45 -16.61
CA ASN A 62 -8.16 7.39 -17.23
C ASN A 62 -8.64 6.33 -16.23
N PHE A 63 -8.23 6.38 -14.96
CA PHE A 63 -8.70 5.48 -13.91
C PHE A 63 -9.79 6.16 -13.08
N ASN A 64 -10.79 5.38 -12.68
CA ASN A 64 -11.84 5.83 -11.77
C ASN A 64 -11.45 5.58 -10.30
N ILE A 65 -10.67 4.52 -10.04
CA ILE A 65 -10.27 4.13 -8.68
C ILE A 65 -8.79 3.76 -8.62
N LEU A 66 -8.05 4.29 -7.64
CA LEU A 66 -6.71 3.82 -7.27
C LEU A 66 -6.76 3.11 -5.91
N ILE A 67 -6.20 1.91 -5.82
CA ILE A 67 -6.16 1.13 -4.58
C ILE A 67 -4.71 0.93 -4.14
N PHE A 68 -4.35 1.43 -2.96
CA PHE A 68 -3.04 1.24 -2.33
C PHE A 68 -3.10 0.16 -1.26
N ILE A 69 -2.35 -0.94 -1.47
CA ILE A 69 -2.42 -2.12 -0.57
C ILE A 69 -1.35 -2.14 0.52
N SER A 70 -0.44 -1.17 0.55
CA SER A 70 0.57 -1.05 1.61
C SER A 70 1.24 0.31 1.57
N THR A 71 1.85 0.73 2.69
CA THR A 71 2.66 1.95 2.77
C THR A 71 3.87 1.96 1.82
N ASN A 72 4.37 0.80 1.40
CA ASN A 72 5.46 0.69 0.43
C ASN A 72 4.94 0.97 -0.98
N ALA A 73 3.77 0.43 -1.33
CA ALA A 73 3.11 0.74 -2.59
C ALA A 73 2.80 2.25 -2.70
N VAL A 74 2.45 2.90 -1.58
CA VAL A 74 2.30 4.37 -1.54
C VAL A 74 3.63 5.06 -1.79
N GLN A 75 4.71 4.66 -1.12
CA GLN A 75 6.02 5.30 -1.26
C GLN A 75 6.48 5.36 -2.72
N PHE A 76 6.55 4.19 -3.37
CA PHE A 76 7.04 4.10 -4.75
C PHE A 76 5.99 4.62 -5.76
N GLY A 77 4.71 4.44 -5.47
CA GLY A 77 3.63 4.92 -6.32
C GLY A 77 3.55 6.45 -6.34
N ALA A 78 3.58 7.07 -5.16
CA ALA A 78 3.47 8.51 -5.01
C ALA A 78 4.66 9.26 -5.59
N GLU A 79 5.89 8.76 -5.39
CA GLU A 79 7.09 9.31 -6.04
C GLU A 79 6.90 9.39 -7.55
N ARG A 80 6.43 8.31 -8.19
CA ARG A 80 6.18 8.29 -9.64
C ARG A 80 5.00 9.16 -10.05
N ILE A 81 3.90 9.17 -9.29
CA ILE A 81 2.74 10.02 -9.58
C ILE A 81 3.16 11.48 -9.54
N ASN A 82 3.85 11.94 -8.48
CA ASN A 82 4.27 13.33 -8.31
C ASN A 82 5.24 13.79 -9.40
N ASN A 83 6.01 12.88 -10.00
CA ASN A 83 6.89 13.19 -11.15
C ASN A 83 6.11 13.52 -12.44
N TYR A 84 4.89 13.00 -12.61
CA TYR A 84 4.07 13.24 -13.81
C TYR A 84 2.87 14.14 -13.55
N TRP A 85 2.40 14.21 -12.30
CA TRP A 85 1.22 14.94 -11.86
C TRP A 85 1.60 15.85 -10.68
N PRO A 86 2.08 17.08 -10.95
CA PRO A 86 2.38 18.05 -9.89
C PRO A 86 1.16 18.36 -9.02
N GLN A 87 -0.04 18.22 -9.58
CA GLN A 87 -1.30 18.23 -8.87
C GLN A 87 -2.02 16.91 -9.16
N PHE A 88 -2.50 16.26 -8.10
CA PHE A 88 -3.23 15.00 -8.22
C PHE A 88 -4.54 15.21 -9.01
N PRO A 89 -4.89 14.34 -9.97
CA PRO A 89 -6.07 14.51 -10.81
C PRO A 89 -7.37 14.43 -10.00
N VAL A 90 -8.37 15.20 -10.43
CA VAL A 90 -9.71 15.22 -9.84
C VAL A 90 -10.59 14.12 -10.41
N GLY A 91 -11.60 13.69 -9.65
CA GLY A 91 -12.58 12.70 -10.12
C GLY A 91 -12.11 11.24 -10.01
N ILE A 92 -11.05 10.99 -9.24
CA ILE A 92 -10.52 9.65 -8.98
C ILE A 92 -10.75 9.30 -7.50
N ASP A 93 -11.42 8.18 -7.24
CA ASP A 93 -11.54 7.65 -5.89
C ASP A 93 -10.23 6.99 -5.48
N VAL A 94 -9.67 7.41 -4.34
CA VAL A 94 -8.44 6.83 -3.81
C VAL A 94 -8.75 6.00 -2.58
N ILE A 95 -8.40 4.72 -2.63
CA ILE A 95 -8.70 3.74 -1.58
C ILE A 95 -7.39 3.21 -1.01
N ALA A 96 -7.31 3.11 0.31
CA ALA A 96 -6.20 2.49 1.02
C ALA A 96 -6.68 1.30 1.83
N VAL A 97 -5.85 0.25 1.89
CA VAL A 97 -6.19 -0.99 2.62
C VAL A 97 -6.45 -0.78 4.11
N GLY A 98 -5.85 0.25 4.71
CA GLY A 98 -6.02 0.52 6.13
C GLY A 98 -5.47 1.88 6.54
N PRO A 99 -5.65 2.28 7.80
CA PRO A 99 -5.47 3.66 8.25
C PRO A 99 -4.03 4.17 8.12
N SER A 100 -3.01 3.31 8.32
CA SER A 100 -1.61 3.69 8.13
C SER A 100 -1.28 3.97 6.66
N THR A 101 -1.86 3.19 5.74
CA THR A 101 -1.71 3.39 4.30
C THR A 101 -2.46 4.65 3.87
N ALA A 102 -3.68 4.86 4.38
CA ALA A 102 -4.49 6.05 4.09
C ALA A 102 -3.77 7.35 4.48
N ARG A 103 -3.24 7.41 5.71
CA ARG A 103 -2.47 8.56 6.19
C ARG A 103 -1.28 8.88 5.29
N LYS A 104 -0.55 7.85 4.83
CA LYS A 104 0.60 8.04 3.94
C LYS A 104 0.15 8.52 2.55
N VAL A 105 -0.96 8.02 2.02
CA VAL A 105 -1.50 8.51 0.74
C VAL A 105 -1.88 9.99 0.86
N CYS A 106 -2.62 10.38 1.91
CA CYS A 106 -2.98 11.77 2.14
C CYS A 106 -1.75 12.69 2.23
N SER A 107 -0.68 12.27 2.92
CA SER A 107 0.52 13.10 3.05
C SER A 107 1.33 13.22 1.76
N GLU A 108 1.42 12.15 0.97
CA GLU A 108 2.29 12.11 -0.21
C GLU A 108 1.60 12.62 -1.49
N LEU A 109 0.28 12.46 -1.60
CA LEU A 109 -0.49 12.82 -2.80
C LEU A 109 -1.46 13.99 -2.57
N SER A 110 -1.62 14.47 -1.33
CA SER A 110 -2.52 15.58 -0.98
C SER A 110 -3.96 15.39 -1.49
N CYS A 111 -4.46 14.16 -1.46
CA CYS A 111 -5.81 13.80 -1.92
C CYS A 111 -6.67 13.20 -0.78
N PRO A 112 -8.01 13.26 -0.90
CA PRO A 112 -8.91 12.51 -0.03
C PRO A 112 -8.73 11.00 -0.23
N VAL A 113 -8.78 10.23 0.86
CA VAL A 113 -8.57 8.78 0.82
C VAL A 113 -9.63 8.06 1.62
N ILE A 114 -10.22 7.04 1.00
CA ILE A 114 -11.20 6.14 1.59
C ILE A 114 -10.46 4.93 2.14
N HIS A 115 -10.83 4.46 3.34
CA HIS A 115 -10.38 3.18 3.86
C HIS A 115 -11.48 2.55 4.69
N SER A 116 -11.42 1.23 4.88
CA SER A 116 -12.37 0.54 5.74
C SER A 116 -12.15 0.91 7.21
N GLU A 117 -13.24 1.14 7.94
CA GLU A 117 -13.20 1.28 9.40
C GLU A 117 -13.14 -0.08 10.11
N LEU A 118 -13.50 -1.16 9.40
CA LEU A 118 -13.60 -2.51 9.96
C LEU A 118 -12.24 -3.18 10.16
N GLY A 119 -11.23 -2.79 9.36
CA GLY A 119 -9.91 -3.39 9.45
C GLY A 119 -8.99 -3.07 8.28
N ALA A 120 -7.93 -3.86 8.16
CA ALA A 120 -6.89 -3.72 7.14
C ALA A 120 -6.70 -4.97 6.28
N SER A 121 -7.73 -5.82 6.20
CA SER A 121 -7.72 -7.02 5.36
C SER A 121 -8.22 -6.71 3.94
N SER A 122 -8.07 -7.67 3.02
CA SER A 122 -8.58 -7.53 1.64
C SER A 122 -10.10 -7.64 1.59
N GLU A 123 -10.67 -8.34 2.56
CA GLU A 123 -12.08 -8.58 2.78
C GLU A 123 -12.76 -7.30 3.29
N ASP A 124 -12.17 -6.63 4.28
CA ASP A 124 -12.70 -5.37 4.83
C ASP A 124 -12.79 -4.26 3.78
N LEU A 125 -11.89 -4.27 2.80
CA LEU A 125 -11.90 -3.36 1.66
C LEU A 125 -13.11 -3.59 0.75
N LEU A 126 -13.51 -4.86 0.53
CA LEU A 126 -14.54 -5.21 -0.46
C LEU A 126 -15.97 -4.84 -0.02
N GLU A 127 -16.13 -4.51 1.26
CA GLU A 127 -17.36 -4.01 1.86
C GLU A 127 -17.58 -2.51 1.61
N LEU A 128 -16.54 -1.79 1.15
CA LEU A 128 -16.65 -0.38 0.76
C LEU A 128 -17.64 -0.22 -0.39
N ASN A 129 -18.53 0.76 -0.27
CA ASN A 129 -19.58 1.00 -1.26
C ASN A 129 -18.99 1.31 -2.64
N GLU A 130 -17.84 1.97 -2.66
CA GLU A 130 -17.08 2.32 -3.86
C GLU A 130 -16.60 1.09 -4.65
N LEU A 131 -16.50 -0.07 -3.98
CA LEU A 131 -16.12 -1.36 -4.56
C LEU A 131 -17.29 -2.34 -4.73
N LYS A 132 -18.53 -1.89 -4.52
CA LYS A 132 -19.74 -2.68 -4.81
C LYS A 132 -20.14 -2.59 -6.28
N GLU A 133 -20.05 -1.41 -6.88
CA GLU A 133 -20.40 -1.16 -8.29
C GLU A 133 -19.16 -0.72 -9.08
N ILE A 134 -18.48 -1.69 -9.71
CA ILE A 134 -17.19 -1.50 -10.37
C ILE A 134 -17.15 -1.96 -11.83
N GLU A 135 -18.29 -2.34 -12.39
CA GLU A 135 -18.39 -3.00 -13.70
C GLU A 135 -17.71 -2.18 -14.81
N ASP A 136 -18.09 -0.91 -14.92
CA ASP A 136 -17.55 0.05 -15.89
C ASP A 136 -16.34 0.85 -15.38
N LYS A 137 -15.88 0.59 -14.15
CA LYS A 137 -14.79 1.37 -13.55
C LYS A 137 -13.42 0.81 -13.92
N LYS A 138 -12.51 1.66 -14.38
CA LYS A 138 -11.09 1.35 -14.51
C LYS A 138 -10.41 1.49 -13.15
N ILE A 139 -9.87 0.39 -12.65
CA ILE A 139 -9.24 0.33 -11.32
C ILE A 139 -7.74 0.05 -11.48
N ALA A 140 -6.90 0.87 -10.87
CA ALA A 140 -5.47 0.60 -10.72
C ALA A 140 -5.15 0.14 -9.30
N ILE A 141 -4.35 -0.90 -9.16
CA ILE A 141 -3.93 -1.44 -7.86
C ILE A 141 -2.42 -1.26 -7.72
N PHE A 142 -2.01 -0.45 -6.76
CA PHE A 142 -0.61 -0.22 -6.41
C PHE A 142 -0.16 -1.30 -5.42
N ARG A 143 0.74 -2.17 -5.87
CA ARG A 143 1.24 -3.33 -5.12
C ARG A 143 2.69 -3.66 -5.48
N GLY A 144 3.36 -4.39 -4.59
CA GLY A 144 4.66 -5.01 -4.89
C GLY A 144 4.54 -6.28 -5.75
N ASP A 145 5.66 -6.68 -6.37
CA ASP A 145 5.80 -7.96 -7.05
C ASP A 145 5.66 -9.09 -6.00
N GLY A 146 4.70 -10.00 -6.16
CA GLY A 146 4.39 -11.05 -5.17
C GLY A 146 3.35 -10.74 -4.07
N GLY A 147 2.71 -9.56 -4.05
CA GLY A 147 1.58 -9.29 -3.14
C GLY A 147 0.38 -10.26 -3.31
N ARG A 148 -0.49 -10.39 -2.29
CA ARG A 148 -1.70 -11.22 -2.39
C ARG A 148 -2.57 -10.77 -3.57
N GLU A 149 -2.80 -11.66 -4.54
CA GLU A 149 -3.66 -11.43 -5.71
C GLU A 149 -5.16 -11.39 -5.41
N LEU A 150 -5.54 -11.61 -4.14
CA LEU A 150 -6.92 -11.78 -3.72
C LEU A 150 -7.81 -10.60 -4.14
N ILE A 151 -7.36 -9.36 -3.91
CA ILE A 151 -8.11 -8.16 -4.30
C ILE A 151 -8.33 -8.13 -5.82
N SER A 152 -7.27 -8.32 -6.62
CA SER A 152 -7.37 -8.32 -8.08
C SER A 152 -8.30 -9.42 -8.60
N ARG A 153 -8.20 -10.63 -8.04
CA ARG A 153 -9.06 -11.76 -8.43
C ARG A 153 -10.53 -11.50 -8.10
N ILE A 154 -10.82 -10.99 -6.91
CA ILE A 154 -12.21 -10.72 -6.48
C ILE A 154 -12.82 -9.59 -7.31
N LEU A 155 -12.08 -8.51 -7.57
CA LEU A 155 -12.56 -7.41 -8.40
C LEU A 155 -12.84 -7.88 -9.85
N ASN A 156 -12.01 -8.77 -10.40
CA ASN A 156 -12.28 -9.37 -11.72
C ASN A 156 -13.51 -10.28 -11.72
N GLY A 157 -13.75 -11.03 -10.63
CA GLY A 157 -14.95 -11.85 -10.46
C GLY A 157 -16.24 -11.02 -10.42
N LYS A 158 -16.22 -9.87 -9.72
CA LYS A 158 -17.36 -8.94 -9.69
C LYS A 158 -17.67 -8.32 -11.05
N LYS A 159 -16.67 -8.11 -11.91
CA LYS A 159 -16.90 -7.63 -13.30
C LYS A 159 -17.53 -8.66 -14.24
N SER A 160 -17.47 -9.94 -13.91
CA SER A 160 -17.97 -11.03 -14.78
C SER A 160 -19.28 -11.64 -14.31
N SER A 161 -19.87 -11.14 -13.21
CA SER A 161 -21.03 -11.76 -12.54
C SER A 161 -22.34 -10.98 -12.68
N SER A 162 -22.45 -10.09 -13.67
CA SER A 162 -23.68 -9.39 -14.06
C SER A 162 -24.05 -9.73 -15.50
#